data_AF-A0A940PGU0-F1
#
_entry.id   AF-A0A940PGU0-F1
#
_cell.length_a   1.000
_cell.length_b   1.000
_cell.length_c   1.000
_cell.angle_alpha   90.00
_cell.angle_beta   90.00
_cell.angle_gamma   90.00
#
_symmetry.space_group_name_H-M   'P 1'
#
loop_
_entity.id
_entity.type
_entity.pdbx_description
1 polymer ?
#
loop_
_entity_poly.entity_id
_entity_poly.type
_entity_poly.pdbx_seq_one_letter_code
_entity_poly.pdbx_strand_id
1 'polypeptide(L)'
;MHRNIEDIKQKITTHCNQNTTYIHPSATNIYIAQLISAYSNGKGGDIIFGARFDGKVVEVKENKFPISIEEILKVIKGKIDIYYNKFYFEQSELFYISINTSEELVTVNDVPYKLNHSGELTELVPHKVFISYTHKDSDLADILEGVLTTFKNVIVTRDIKVTQYKDDLNEFMRTIRKHDMVIAIVSDGYLKSLNCMYEVTELMKDEDYQQRLNFIVVRDSDSRFYNKENLYDGFKADIYNPLGKAKYLSYWDKKQKKMEEEIKELNIRTSMLGDLSNEMKKMESVLPSLDNFLSHISGKIGKSFEEMNDENFYEITKYF
;
A
#
# COMPACT_ATOMS: atom_id res chain seq x y z
N MET A 1 23.07 9.64 9.77
CA MET A 1 24.26 10.28 10.37
C MET A 1 23.80 11.64 10.83
N HIS A 2 23.86 11.91 12.13
CA HIS A 2 23.38 13.20 12.64
C HIS A 2 24.18 14.34 12.04
N ARG A 3 23.47 15.41 11.69
CA ARG A 3 24.10 16.66 11.28
C ARG A 3 24.72 17.30 12.51
N ASN A 4 26.02 17.57 12.40
CA ASN A 4 26.77 18.18 13.48
C ASN A 4 26.42 19.67 13.60
N ILE A 5 26.93 20.33 14.63
CA ILE A 5 26.65 21.74 14.90
C ILE A 5 27.07 22.67 13.75
N GLU A 6 28.14 22.34 13.04
CA GLU A 6 28.64 23.15 11.91
C GLU A 6 27.72 23.02 10.69
N ASP A 7 27.15 21.85 10.44
CA ASP A 7 26.12 21.65 9.42
C ASP A 7 24.88 22.52 9.70
N ILE A 8 24.46 22.59 10.97
CA ILE A 8 23.33 23.43 11.39
C ILE A 8 23.63 24.92 11.20
N LYS A 9 24.82 25.38 11.61
CA LYS A 9 25.24 26.78 11.38
C LYS A 9 25.29 27.10 9.90
N GLN A 10 25.84 26.20 9.08
CA GLN A 10 25.94 26.39 7.64
C GLN A 10 24.55 26.54 6.99
N LYS A 11 23.54 25.80 7.45
CA LYS A 11 22.16 25.94 6.98
C LYS A 11 21.60 27.35 7.23
N ILE A 12 21.86 27.93 8.40
CA ILE A 12 21.45 29.29 8.74
C ILE A 12 22.17 30.30 7.83
N THR A 13 23.50 30.19 7.72
CA THR A 13 24.34 31.09 6.90
C THR A 13 23.99 31.06 5.42
N THR A 14 23.62 29.89 4.89
CA THR A 14 23.27 29.71 3.47
C THR A 14 21.78 29.88 3.19
N HIS A 15 20.99 30.23 4.21
CA HIS A 15 19.54 30.35 4.14
C HIS A 15 18.83 29.09 3.61
N CYS A 16 19.40 27.92 3.91
CA CYS A 16 18.91 26.64 3.43
C CYS A 16 17.66 26.21 4.18
N ASN A 17 16.57 25.94 3.45
CA ASN A 17 15.32 25.40 3.99
C ASN A 17 15.10 23.91 3.63
N GLN A 18 16.05 23.29 2.93
CA GLN A 18 15.92 21.89 2.53
C GLN A 18 15.96 20.96 3.76
N ASN A 19 14.91 20.15 3.92
CA ASN A 19 14.71 19.26 5.08
C ASN A 19 14.98 19.96 6.43
N THR A 20 14.57 21.24 6.54
CA THR A 20 14.84 22.06 7.72
C THR A 20 13.63 22.92 8.03
N THR A 21 13.15 22.87 9.28
CA THR A 21 12.07 23.72 9.78
C THR A 21 12.63 24.72 10.77
N TYR A 22 12.37 26.01 10.53
CA TYR A 22 12.75 27.11 11.43
C TYR A 22 11.54 27.56 12.26
N ILE A 23 11.69 27.62 13.58
CA ILE A 23 10.60 27.95 14.52
C ILE A 23 10.93 29.21 15.31
N HIS A 24 10.08 30.23 15.14
CA HIS A 24 10.02 31.45 15.95
C HIS A 24 8.64 32.12 15.77
N PRO A 25 8.00 32.68 16.82
CA PRO A 25 8.49 32.81 18.19
C PRO A 25 8.19 31.62 19.09
N SER A 26 7.29 30.71 18.70
CA SER A 26 6.91 29.54 19.50
C SER A 26 6.27 28.45 18.65
N ALA A 27 6.24 27.23 19.19
CA ALA A 27 5.47 26.10 18.67
C ALA A 27 4.97 25.25 19.84
N THR A 28 3.89 24.50 19.64
CA THR A 28 3.40 23.54 20.64
C THR A 28 4.26 22.28 20.63
N ASN A 29 4.34 21.59 21.78
CA ASN A 29 5.04 20.30 21.86
C ASN A 29 4.47 19.27 20.87
N ILE A 30 3.15 19.27 20.69
CA ILE A 30 2.48 18.40 19.71
C ILE A 30 2.95 18.69 18.29
N TYR A 31 3.02 19.97 17.89
CA TYR A 31 3.49 20.32 16.55
C TYR A 31 4.96 19.90 16.33
N ILE A 32 5.82 20.09 17.33
CA ILE A 32 7.22 19.63 17.28
C ILE A 32 7.27 18.09 17.16
N ALA A 33 6.45 17.36 17.91
CA ALA A 33 6.35 15.91 17.80
C ALA A 33 5.92 15.48 16.39
N GLN A 34 4.95 16.17 15.79
CA GLN A 34 4.48 15.89 14.43
C GLN A 34 5.59 16.11 13.39
N LEU A 35 6.40 17.18 13.54
CA LEU A 35 7.58 17.39 12.71
C LEU A 35 8.62 16.28 12.88
N ILE A 36 8.87 15.81 14.11
CA ILE A 36 9.77 14.68 14.36
C ILE A 36 9.25 13.42 13.66
N SER A 37 7.96 13.12 13.75
CA SER A 37 7.33 12.02 13.01
C SER A 37 7.51 12.19 11.49
N ALA A 38 7.23 13.37 10.96
CA ALA A 38 7.39 13.67 9.53
C ALA A 38 8.82 13.49 9.01
N TYR A 39 9.82 13.98 9.75
CA TYR A 39 11.22 13.80 9.37
C TYR A 39 11.69 12.35 9.54
N SER A 40 11.23 11.66 10.58
CA SER A 40 11.56 10.24 10.82
C SER A 40 11.00 9.34 9.71
N ASN A 41 9.77 9.61 9.25
CA ASN A 41 9.10 8.88 8.18
C ASN A 41 9.59 9.27 6.77
N GLY A 42 10.32 10.38 6.64
CA GLY A 42 10.79 10.93 5.37
C GLY A 42 12.28 10.68 5.14
N LYS A 43 13.01 11.76 4.83
CA LYS A 43 14.47 11.74 4.53
C LYS A 43 15.33 12.20 5.70
N GLY A 44 14.76 12.29 6.90
CA GLY A 44 15.34 13.00 8.03
C GLY A 44 15.34 14.52 7.81
N GLY A 45 15.68 15.27 8.84
CA GLY A 45 15.75 16.72 8.77
C GLY A 45 16.08 17.36 10.10
N ASP A 46 16.09 18.69 10.14
CA ASP A 46 16.41 19.44 11.35
C ASP A 46 15.30 20.42 11.70
N ILE A 47 15.08 20.62 12.99
CA ILE A 47 14.20 21.65 13.53
C ILE A 47 15.10 22.63 14.27
N ILE A 48 15.12 23.89 13.84
CA ILE A 48 15.98 24.94 14.38
C ILE A 48 15.10 26.00 15.03
N PHE A 49 15.36 26.28 16.30
CA PHE A 49 14.56 27.16 17.15
C PHE A 49 15.26 28.50 17.36
N GLY A 50 14.50 29.59 17.39
CA GLY A 50 15.02 30.95 17.53
C GLY A 50 15.46 31.59 16.21
N ALA A 51 15.02 31.02 15.09
CA ALA A 51 15.19 31.56 13.76
C ALA A 51 13.91 31.39 12.94
N ARG A 52 13.74 32.21 11.91
CA ARG A 52 12.60 32.17 10.99
C ARG A 52 13.09 32.23 9.55
N PHE A 53 12.53 31.39 8.69
CA PHE A 53 12.70 31.51 7.24
C PHE A 53 11.53 32.29 6.64
N ASP A 54 11.80 33.37 5.93
CA ASP A 54 10.78 34.25 5.32
C ASP A 54 10.42 33.89 3.87
N GLY A 55 11.00 32.80 3.35
CA GLY A 55 10.90 32.38 1.96
C GLY A 55 12.18 32.63 1.15
N LYS A 56 13.11 33.45 1.65
CA LYS A 56 14.42 33.71 1.01
C LYS A 56 15.58 33.69 1.99
N VAL A 57 15.39 34.23 3.18
CA VAL A 57 16.43 34.48 4.18
C VAL A 57 16.03 33.84 5.50
N VAL A 58 17.02 33.31 6.19
CA VAL A 58 16.88 32.88 7.58
C VAL A 58 17.25 34.06 8.48
N GLU A 59 16.27 34.56 9.23
CA GLU A 59 16.46 35.60 10.23
C GLU A 59 16.62 34.97 11.61
N VAL A 60 17.73 35.28 12.30
CA VAL A 60 17.93 34.91 13.70
C VAL A 60 17.17 35.89 14.59
N LYS A 61 16.33 35.37 15.48
CA LYS A 61 15.44 36.17 16.35
C LYS A 61 15.56 35.81 17.85
N GLU A 62 16.53 34.95 18.20
CA GLU A 62 16.73 34.33 19.53
C GLU A 62 15.61 33.37 19.92
N ASN A 63 15.94 32.37 20.76
CA ASN A 63 14.95 31.48 21.35
C ASN A 63 14.59 31.94 22.77
N LYS A 64 13.31 32.24 23.02
CA LYS A 64 12.82 32.67 24.35
C LYS A 64 11.77 31.75 24.95
N PHE A 65 11.42 30.65 24.29
CA PHE A 65 10.37 29.74 24.79
C PHE A 65 10.95 28.42 25.30
N PRO A 66 10.38 27.86 26.39
CA PRO A 66 10.82 26.58 26.93
C PRO A 66 10.43 25.44 25.99
N ILE A 67 11.38 24.53 25.74
CA ILE A 67 11.18 23.29 24.97
C ILE A 67 11.38 22.13 25.94
N SER A 68 10.35 21.30 26.10
CA SER A 68 10.46 20.07 26.89
C SER A 68 10.52 18.87 25.96
N ILE A 69 11.73 18.36 25.72
CA ILE A 69 11.93 17.16 24.92
C ILE A 69 11.20 15.97 25.55
N GLU A 70 11.20 15.85 26.87
CA GLU A 70 10.50 14.76 27.58
C GLU A 70 9.01 14.72 27.24
N GLU A 71 8.33 15.88 27.26
CA GLU A 71 6.90 15.97 26.91
C GLU A 71 6.63 15.71 25.42
N ILE A 72 7.54 16.13 24.54
CA ILE A 72 7.45 15.88 23.10
C ILE A 72 7.56 14.37 22.83
N LEU A 73 8.48 13.67 23.51
CA LEU A 73 8.70 12.24 23.29
C LEU A 73 7.56 11.36 23.84
N LYS A 74 6.82 11.80 24.86
CA LYS A 74 5.69 11.03 25.45
C LYS A 74 4.58 10.70 24.47
N VAL A 75 4.35 11.56 23.47
CA VAL A 75 3.28 11.38 22.48
C VAL A 75 3.74 10.65 21.22
N ILE A 76 5.04 10.38 21.09
CA ILE A 76 5.63 9.71 19.92
C ILE A 76 5.69 8.20 20.17
N LYS A 77 5.26 7.42 19.18
CA LYS A 77 5.43 5.96 19.14
C LYS A 77 6.30 5.56 17.94
N GLY A 78 7.10 4.50 18.12
CA GLY A 78 8.06 4.02 17.14
C GLY A 78 9.50 4.38 17.49
N LYS A 79 10.46 3.68 16.88
CA LYS A 79 11.88 3.95 17.10
C LYS A 79 12.29 5.27 16.45
N ILE A 80 12.81 6.20 17.25
CA ILE A 80 13.35 7.49 16.77
C ILE A 80 14.85 7.57 16.98
N ASP A 81 15.53 8.26 16.07
CA ASP A 81 16.96 8.54 16.14
C ASP A 81 17.18 10.06 16.03
N ILE A 82 17.26 10.72 17.18
CA ILE A 82 17.37 12.18 17.29
C ILE A 82 18.58 12.60 18.11
N TYR A 83 19.18 13.73 17.71
CA TYR A 83 20.20 14.43 18.48
C TYR A 83 19.74 15.88 18.67
N TYR A 84 19.83 16.43 19.88
CA TYR A 84 19.42 17.81 20.14
C TYR A 84 20.39 18.48 21.10
N ASN A 85 20.65 19.77 20.86
CA ASN A 85 21.50 20.57 21.74
C ASN A 85 21.22 22.06 21.59
N LYS A 86 21.69 22.84 22.56
CA LYS A 86 21.82 24.29 22.44
C LYS A 86 23.12 24.63 21.71
N PHE A 87 23.12 25.76 21.01
CA PHE A 87 24.32 26.28 20.37
C PHE A 87 24.27 27.81 20.27
N TYR A 88 25.44 28.41 20.09
CA TYR A 88 25.54 29.83 19.78
C TYR A 88 25.74 30.03 18.28
N PHE A 89 24.95 30.94 17.71
CA PHE A 89 25.13 31.48 16.37
C PHE A 89 25.26 33.00 16.50
N GLU A 90 26.42 33.54 16.10
CA GLU A 90 26.81 34.93 16.38
C GLU A 90 26.71 35.23 17.89
N GLN A 91 25.75 36.05 18.33
CA GLN A 91 25.52 36.41 19.74
C GLN A 91 24.24 35.79 20.31
N SER A 92 23.52 34.98 19.53
CA SER A 92 22.23 34.40 19.89
C SER A 92 22.36 32.95 20.34
N GLU A 93 21.77 32.58 21.48
CA GLU A 93 21.58 31.18 21.87
C GLU A 93 20.38 30.59 21.12
N LEU A 94 20.61 29.51 20.39
CA LEU A 94 19.62 28.76 19.63
C LEU A 94 19.54 27.31 20.14
N PHE A 95 18.49 26.61 19.75
CA PHE A 95 18.30 25.18 20.03
C PHE A 95 18.00 24.46 18.72
N TYR A 96 18.43 23.21 18.59
CA TYR A 96 18.06 22.40 17.43
C TYR A 96 17.78 20.95 17.81
N ILE A 97 16.99 20.30 16.95
CA ILE A 97 16.77 18.86 16.94
C ILE A 97 17.14 18.36 15.55
N SER A 98 18.10 17.45 15.46
CA SER A 98 18.48 16.74 14.24
C SER A 98 17.88 15.34 14.26
N ILE A 99 17.09 15.03 13.23
CA ILE A 99 16.33 13.79 13.08
C ILE A 99 16.88 12.97 11.92
N ASN A 100 17.27 11.73 12.19
CA ASN A 100 17.57 10.72 11.17
C ASN A 100 16.27 9.99 10.76
N THR A 101 16.30 9.35 9.59
CA THR A 101 15.22 8.48 9.14
C THR A 101 15.07 7.28 10.08
N SER A 102 13.84 6.92 10.44
CA SER A 102 13.56 5.67 11.14
C SER A 102 13.33 4.53 10.15
N GLU A 103 13.58 3.28 10.53
CA GLU A 103 13.19 2.07 9.79
C GLU A 103 11.73 1.66 10.06
N GLU A 104 11.11 2.21 11.10
CA GLU A 104 9.73 1.94 11.48
C GLU A 104 8.86 3.17 11.22
N LEU A 105 7.55 2.96 11.13
CA LEU A 105 6.60 4.07 11.03
C LEU A 105 6.50 4.77 12.39
N VAL A 106 6.87 6.05 12.43
CA VAL A 106 6.80 6.89 13.63
C VAL A 106 5.51 7.67 13.66
N THR A 107 4.73 7.54 14.75
CA THR A 107 3.43 8.18 14.90
C THR A 107 3.38 9.13 16.09
N VAL A 108 2.45 10.09 16.04
CA VAL A 108 2.09 10.97 17.16
C VAL A 108 0.62 10.75 17.43
N ASN A 109 0.29 10.32 18.65
CA ASN A 109 -1.09 9.91 19.01
C ASN A 109 -1.69 8.94 17.97
N ASP A 110 -0.91 7.94 17.55
CA ASP A 110 -1.28 6.91 16.56
C ASP A 110 -1.48 7.41 15.12
N VAL A 111 -1.17 8.69 14.84
CA VAL A 111 -1.19 9.26 13.49
C VAL A 111 0.23 9.50 12.99
N PRO A 112 0.65 8.91 11.86
CA PRO A 112 1.92 9.24 11.23
C PRO A 112 1.81 10.56 10.44
N TYR A 113 2.90 11.31 10.36
CA TYR A 113 2.97 12.58 9.61
C TYR A 113 4.03 12.53 8.50
N LYS A 114 3.91 13.44 7.53
CA LYS A 114 4.89 13.74 6.48
C LYS A 114 4.92 15.23 6.15
N LEU A 115 5.99 15.67 5.50
CA LEU A 115 6.05 16.97 4.83
C LEU A 115 5.69 16.77 3.35
N ASN A 116 4.76 17.56 2.82
CA ASN A 116 4.40 17.53 1.40
C ASN A 116 5.46 18.28 0.54
N HIS A 117 5.24 18.38 -0.76
CA HIS A 117 6.16 19.05 -1.68
C HIS A 117 6.34 20.56 -1.42
N SER A 118 5.37 21.22 -0.78
CA SER A 118 5.47 22.62 -0.34
C SER A 118 6.13 22.78 1.03
N GLY A 119 6.49 21.68 1.70
CA GLY A 119 7.06 21.69 3.05
C GLY A 119 6.03 21.82 4.17
N GLU A 120 4.75 21.65 3.87
CA GLU A 120 3.67 21.67 4.86
C GLU A 120 3.51 20.31 5.53
N LEU A 121 3.27 20.36 6.84
CA LEU A 121 3.00 19.20 7.66
C LEU A 121 1.60 18.65 7.37
N THR A 122 1.52 17.39 7.00
CA THR A 122 0.27 16.68 6.69
C THR A 122 0.30 15.26 7.28
N GLU A 123 -0.88 14.67 7.47
CA GLU A 123 -0.95 13.26 7.87
C GLU A 123 -0.43 12.35 6.75
N LEU A 124 0.32 11.32 7.13
CA LEU A 124 0.76 10.28 6.22
C LEU A 124 -0.33 9.19 6.17
N VAL A 125 -1.27 9.32 5.24
CA VAL A 125 -2.29 8.29 5.03
C VAL A 125 -1.62 7.02 4.48
N PRO A 126 -1.69 5.86 5.17
CA PRO A 126 -1.13 4.63 4.65
C PRO A 126 -1.91 4.16 3.41
N HIS A 127 -1.19 3.71 2.39
CA HIS A 127 -1.74 3.12 1.17
C HIS A 127 -2.15 1.68 1.43
N LYS A 128 -3.44 1.40 1.31
CA LYS A 128 -4.00 0.06 1.44
C LYS A 128 -3.93 -0.67 0.10
N VAL A 129 -3.19 -1.76 0.07
CA VAL A 129 -2.97 -2.59 -1.13
C VAL A 129 -3.58 -3.96 -0.92
N PHE A 130 -4.47 -4.38 -1.82
CA PHE A 130 -5.05 -5.71 -1.84
C PHE A 130 -4.35 -6.59 -2.89
N ILE A 131 -3.80 -7.74 -2.49
CA ILE A 131 -3.26 -8.73 -3.44
C ILE A 131 -4.35 -9.76 -3.71
N SER A 132 -4.91 -9.76 -4.91
CA SER A 132 -5.86 -10.78 -5.36
C SER A 132 -5.12 -11.84 -6.16
N TYR A 133 -5.15 -13.08 -5.68
CA TYR A 133 -4.44 -14.22 -6.27
C TYR A 133 -5.20 -15.50 -5.94
N THR A 134 -4.92 -16.59 -6.65
CA THR A 134 -5.40 -17.92 -6.26
C THR A 134 -4.37 -18.59 -5.36
N HIS A 135 -4.78 -19.40 -4.39
CA HIS A 135 -3.83 -20.09 -3.47
C HIS A 135 -2.71 -20.87 -4.19
N LYS A 136 -2.97 -21.35 -5.42
CA LYS A 136 -1.95 -22.02 -6.25
C LYS A 136 -0.79 -21.11 -6.64
N ASP A 137 -0.99 -19.79 -6.62
CA ASP A 137 0.03 -18.78 -6.93
C ASP A 137 0.55 -18.09 -5.66
N SER A 138 0.47 -18.78 -4.50
CA SER A 138 0.93 -18.25 -3.21
C SER A 138 2.39 -17.84 -3.22
N ASP A 139 3.27 -18.59 -3.89
CA ASP A 139 4.69 -18.23 -3.99
C ASP A 139 4.90 -16.86 -4.66
N LEU A 140 4.11 -16.56 -5.70
CA LEU A 140 4.15 -15.25 -6.37
C LEU A 140 3.64 -14.14 -5.45
N ALA A 141 2.55 -14.40 -4.73
CA ALA A 141 1.98 -13.45 -3.78
C ALA A 141 2.92 -13.17 -2.60
N ASP A 142 3.64 -14.17 -2.11
CA ASP A 142 4.59 -14.05 -1.01
C ASP A 142 5.80 -13.18 -1.42
N ILE A 143 6.32 -13.36 -2.64
CA ILE A 143 7.40 -12.52 -3.19
C ILE A 143 6.93 -11.05 -3.30
N LEU A 144 5.75 -10.83 -3.89
CA LEU A 144 5.19 -9.49 -4.04
C LEU A 144 4.94 -8.82 -2.68
N GLU A 145 4.37 -9.55 -1.72
CA GLU A 145 4.16 -9.07 -0.36
C GLU A 145 5.48 -8.70 0.33
N GLY A 146 6.53 -9.51 0.15
CA GLY A 146 7.87 -9.21 0.65
C GLY A 146 8.39 -7.87 0.16
N VAL A 147 8.16 -7.53 -1.11
CA VAL A 147 8.55 -6.23 -1.68
C VAL A 147 7.68 -5.10 -1.12
N LEU A 148 6.36 -5.26 -1.12
CA LEU A 148 5.42 -4.23 -0.66
C LEU A 148 5.59 -3.88 0.82
N THR A 149 5.93 -4.86 1.65
CA THR A 149 6.14 -4.66 3.10
C THR A 149 7.43 -3.91 3.43
N THR A 150 8.32 -3.69 2.46
CA THR A 150 9.48 -2.78 2.63
C THR A 150 9.05 -1.30 2.70
N PHE A 151 7.84 -0.98 2.23
CA PHE A 151 7.27 0.37 2.27
C PHE A 151 6.46 0.56 3.55
N LYS A 152 6.95 1.41 4.46
CA LYS A 152 6.38 1.62 5.81
C LYS A 152 4.97 2.22 5.81
N ASN A 153 4.61 2.89 4.73
CA ASN A 153 3.30 3.49 4.49
C ASN A 153 2.36 2.58 3.70
N VAL A 154 2.70 1.30 3.49
CA VAL A 154 1.86 0.35 2.76
C VAL A 154 1.26 -0.67 3.72
N ILE A 155 -0.05 -0.87 3.65
CA ILE A 155 -0.78 -1.90 4.38
C ILE A 155 -1.25 -2.94 3.37
N VAL A 156 -0.67 -4.13 3.42
CA VAL A 156 -0.99 -5.24 2.51
C VAL A 156 -2.10 -6.11 3.12
N THR A 157 -3.16 -6.33 2.35
CA THR A 157 -4.27 -7.24 2.66
C THR A 157 -4.29 -8.38 1.64
N ARG A 158 -4.43 -9.62 2.15
CA ARG A 158 -4.69 -10.82 1.35
C ARG A 158 -5.38 -11.89 2.21
N ASP A 159 -5.97 -12.88 1.55
CA ASP A 159 -6.74 -13.98 2.14
C ASP A 159 -6.09 -14.67 3.36
N ILE A 160 -4.78 -14.98 3.33
CA ILE A 160 -4.08 -15.67 4.44
C ILE A 160 -4.00 -14.80 5.71
N LYS A 161 -4.04 -13.47 5.56
CA LYS A 161 -3.93 -12.54 6.71
C LYS A 161 -5.27 -12.26 7.41
N VAL A 162 -6.40 -12.57 6.76
CA VAL A 162 -7.75 -12.17 7.23
C VAL A 162 -8.73 -13.35 7.35
N THR A 163 -8.29 -14.59 7.09
CA THR A 163 -9.12 -15.79 7.31
C THR A 163 -8.81 -16.43 8.67
N GLN A 164 -9.00 -15.70 9.76
CA GLN A 164 -8.92 -16.31 11.10
C GLN A 164 -10.11 -17.28 11.29
N TYR A 165 -9.97 -18.18 12.27
CA TYR A 165 -11.01 -19.16 12.57
C TYR A 165 -12.35 -18.45 12.87
N LYS A 166 -13.36 -18.71 12.03
CA LYS A 166 -14.74 -18.16 12.02
C LYS A 166 -14.97 -16.85 11.24
N ASP A 167 -13.97 -16.32 10.53
CA ASP A 167 -14.18 -15.13 9.69
C ASP A 167 -15.05 -15.44 8.45
N ASP A 168 -15.88 -14.48 8.04
CA ASP A 168 -16.73 -14.59 6.85
C ASP A 168 -15.94 -14.19 5.59
N LEU A 169 -15.60 -15.19 4.77
CA LEU A 169 -14.91 -14.98 3.49
C LEU A 169 -15.64 -14.01 2.57
N ASN A 170 -16.98 -13.94 2.62
CA ASN A 170 -17.76 -12.99 1.82
C ASN A 170 -17.57 -11.55 2.28
N GLU A 171 -17.50 -11.34 3.59
CA GLU A 171 -17.22 -10.03 4.15
C GLU A 171 -15.81 -9.60 3.76
N PHE A 172 -14.84 -10.52 3.83
CA PHE A 172 -13.48 -10.29 3.37
C PHE A 172 -13.42 -9.87 1.89
N MET A 173 -14.06 -10.62 0.99
CA MET A 173 -14.02 -10.31 -0.45
C MET A 173 -14.59 -8.91 -0.76
N ARG A 174 -15.58 -8.43 0.02
CA ARG A 174 -16.12 -7.06 -0.13
C ARG A 174 -15.14 -5.97 0.33
N THR A 175 -14.14 -6.31 1.14
CA THR A 175 -13.12 -5.33 1.58
C THR A 175 -12.22 -4.87 0.44
N ILE A 176 -12.12 -5.60 -0.68
CA ILE A 176 -11.34 -5.19 -1.87
C ILE A 176 -11.65 -3.75 -2.30
N ARG A 177 -12.92 -3.33 -2.18
CA ARG A 177 -13.41 -1.99 -2.50
C ARG A 177 -12.87 -0.89 -1.59
N LYS A 178 -12.43 -1.23 -0.37
CA LYS A 178 -11.87 -0.31 0.64
C LYS A 178 -10.35 -0.05 0.46
N HIS A 179 -9.74 -0.64 -0.56
CA HIS A 179 -8.31 -0.50 -0.83
C HIS A 179 -8.06 0.57 -1.89
N ASP A 180 -6.93 1.26 -1.74
CA ASP A 180 -6.46 2.31 -2.65
C ASP A 180 -5.90 1.69 -3.94
N MET A 181 -5.36 0.48 -3.83
CA MET A 181 -4.81 -0.28 -4.95
C MET A 181 -5.15 -1.76 -4.83
N VAL A 182 -5.46 -2.39 -5.96
CA VAL A 182 -5.63 -3.84 -6.08
C VAL A 182 -4.58 -4.34 -7.07
N ILE A 183 -3.86 -5.41 -6.72
CA ILE A 183 -2.92 -6.08 -7.60
C ILE A 183 -3.43 -7.50 -7.85
N ALA A 184 -3.88 -7.78 -9.07
CA ALA A 184 -4.34 -9.09 -9.49
C ALA A 184 -3.20 -9.90 -10.12
N ILE A 185 -2.87 -11.06 -9.55
CA ILE A 185 -1.95 -12.04 -10.16
C ILE A 185 -2.78 -12.95 -11.06
N VAL A 186 -2.80 -12.64 -12.36
CA VAL A 186 -3.69 -13.26 -13.35
C VAL A 186 -3.01 -14.48 -13.95
N SER A 187 -3.34 -15.66 -13.41
CA SER A 187 -3.00 -16.98 -13.93
C SER A 187 -4.23 -17.72 -14.50
N ASP A 188 -4.03 -18.90 -15.08
CA ASP A 188 -5.15 -19.80 -15.44
C ASP A 188 -5.97 -20.19 -14.21
N GLY A 189 -5.30 -20.49 -13.09
CA GLY A 189 -5.94 -20.84 -11.83
C GLY A 189 -6.75 -19.69 -11.26
N TYR A 190 -6.26 -18.45 -11.37
CA TYR A 190 -6.95 -17.24 -10.95
C TYR A 190 -8.26 -17.06 -11.72
N LEU A 191 -8.22 -17.13 -13.06
CA LEU A 191 -9.39 -16.94 -13.93
C LEU A 191 -10.44 -18.05 -13.79
N LYS A 192 -10.10 -19.18 -13.16
CA LYS A 192 -11.01 -20.31 -12.88
C LYS A 192 -11.44 -20.40 -11.40
N SER A 193 -10.94 -19.53 -10.53
CA SER A 193 -11.26 -19.47 -9.11
C SER A 193 -12.53 -18.67 -8.86
N LEU A 194 -13.50 -19.23 -8.12
CA LEU A 194 -14.75 -18.54 -7.80
C LEU A 194 -14.50 -17.35 -6.88
N ASN A 195 -13.61 -17.51 -5.90
CA ASN A 195 -13.29 -16.44 -4.95
C ASN A 195 -12.63 -15.27 -5.66
N CYS A 196 -11.59 -15.52 -6.44
CA CYS A 196 -10.88 -14.47 -7.18
C CYS A 196 -11.79 -13.74 -8.17
N MET A 197 -12.61 -14.48 -8.93
CA MET A 197 -13.53 -13.84 -9.88
C MET A 197 -14.65 -13.08 -9.19
N TYR A 198 -15.13 -13.55 -8.03
CA TYR A 198 -16.11 -12.81 -7.24
C TYR A 198 -15.51 -11.56 -6.59
N GLU A 199 -14.26 -11.58 -6.12
CA GLU A 199 -13.52 -10.39 -5.69
C GLU A 199 -13.44 -9.33 -6.80
N VAL A 200 -13.08 -9.75 -8.02
CA VAL A 200 -13.07 -8.88 -9.19
C VAL A 200 -14.46 -8.32 -9.47
N THR A 201 -15.52 -9.14 -9.41
CA THR A 201 -16.91 -8.68 -9.54
C THR A 201 -17.27 -7.64 -8.49
N GLU A 202 -16.86 -7.81 -7.23
CA GLU A 202 -17.12 -6.81 -6.18
C GLU A 202 -16.34 -5.51 -6.44
N LEU A 203 -15.08 -5.59 -6.87
CA LEU A 203 -14.26 -4.43 -7.23
C LEU A 203 -14.87 -3.63 -8.39
N MET A 204 -15.36 -4.30 -9.43
CA MET A 204 -15.94 -3.69 -10.63
C MET A 204 -17.24 -2.92 -10.38
N LYS A 205 -17.82 -2.98 -9.16
CA LYS A 205 -18.98 -2.16 -8.78
C LYS A 205 -18.64 -0.70 -8.55
N ASP A 206 -17.36 -0.39 -8.36
CA ASP A 206 -16.90 0.99 -8.18
C ASP A 206 -16.54 1.60 -9.53
N GLU A 207 -17.03 2.81 -9.82
CA GLU A 207 -16.82 3.46 -11.13
C GLU A 207 -15.34 3.69 -11.46
N ASP A 208 -14.51 3.87 -10.43
CA ASP A 208 -13.07 4.16 -10.54
C ASP A 208 -12.19 2.90 -10.51
N TYR A 209 -12.77 1.69 -10.48
CA TYR A 209 -12.02 0.44 -10.26
C TYR A 209 -10.81 0.28 -11.20
N GLN A 210 -10.93 0.75 -12.44
CA GLN A 210 -9.90 0.65 -13.46
C GLN A 210 -8.61 1.42 -13.11
N GLN A 211 -8.71 2.45 -12.28
CA GLN A 211 -7.58 3.25 -11.81
C GLN A 211 -6.86 2.56 -10.66
N ARG A 212 -7.60 1.80 -9.83
CA ARG A 212 -7.07 1.07 -8.68
C ARG A 212 -6.54 -0.31 -9.04
N LEU A 213 -7.07 -0.92 -10.10
CA LEU A 213 -6.69 -2.24 -10.58
C LEU A 213 -5.36 -2.22 -11.34
N ASN A 214 -4.36 -2.85 -10.74
CA ASN A 214 -3.12 -3.28 -11.36
C ASN A 214 -3.15 -4.79 -11.57
N PHE A 215 -2.48 -5.29 -12.60
CA PHE A 215 -2.47 -6.71 -12.91
C PHE A 215 -1.11 -7.19 -13.40
N ILE A 216 -0.76 -8.42 -13.03
CA ILE A 216 0.44 -9.14 -13.45
C ILE A 216 -0.05 -10.37 -14.20
N VAL A 217 0.43 -10.61 -15.42
CA VAL A 217 -0.05 -11.71 -16.26
C VAL A 217 0.94 -12.86 -16.19
N VAL A 218 0.55 -13.97 -15.56
CA VAL A 218 1.45 -15.11 -15.38
C VAL A 218 1.75 -15.79 -16.72
N ARG A 219 3.04 -15.97 -17.03
CA ARG A 219 3.59 -16.58 -18.26
C ARG A 219 4.44 -17.81 -17.96
N ASP A 220 4.84 -18.54 -19.00
CA ASP A 220 5.66 -19.76 -18.85
C ASP A 220 6.99 -19.52 -18.12
N SER A 221 7.61 -18.34 -18.31
CA SER A 221 8.87 -17.99 -17.65
C SER A 221 8.73 -17.80 -16.14
N ASP A 222 7.51 -17.58 -15.63
CA ASP A 222 7.26 -17.38 -14.21
C ASP A 222 7.33 -18.69 -13.41
N SER A 223 7.38 -19.85 -14.08
CA SER A 223 7.51 -21.18 -13.44
C SER A 223 8.68 -21.27 -12.47
N ARG A 224 9.76 -20.50 -12.69
CA ARG A 224 10.95 -20.45 -11.83
C ARG A 224 10.70 -19.89 -10.43
N PHE A 225 9.61 -19.14 -10.24
CA PHE A 225 9.24 -18.55 -8.95
C PHE A 225 8.31 -19.45 -8.12
N TYR A 226 7.83 -20.56 -8.69
CA TYR A 226 6.99 -21.50 -7.99
C TYR A 226 7.83 -22.55 -7.24
N ASN A 227 7.42 -22.83 -6.02
CA ASN A 227 7.79 -24.07 -5.34
C ASN A 227 7.10 -25.25 -6.03
N LYS A 228 7.74 -26.44 -5.98
CA LYS A 228 7.25 -27.64 -6.67
C LYS A 228 5.81 -28.04 -6.29
N GLU A 229 5.38 -27.70 -5.08
CA GLU A 229 4.07 -28.03 -4.54
C GLU A 229 2.95 -27.17 -5.14
N ASN A 230 3.29 -25.95 -5.55
CA ASN A 230 2.35 -24.96 -6.08
C ASN A 230 2.36 -24.89 -7.61
N LEU A 231 3.40 -25.40 -8.28
CA LEU A 231 3.45 -25.45 -9.75
C LEU A 231 2.43 -26.46 -10.30
N TYR A 232 1.62 -26.02 -11.26
CA TYR A 232 0.61 -26.87 -11.92
C TYR A 232 0.64 -26.71 -13.44
N ASP A 233 0.22 -27.77 -14.14
CA ASP A 233 0.16 -27.75 -15.59
C ASP A 233 -0.81 -26.67 -16.10
N GLY A 234 -0.35 -25.91 -17.09
CA GLY A 234 -1.17 -24.87 -17.72
C GLY A 234 -1.42 -23.63 -16.84
N PHE A 235 -0.51 -23.29 -15.93
CA PHE A 235 -0.66 -22.16 -15.01
C PHE A 235 -0.71 -20.78 -15.67
N LYS A 236 -0.13 -20.60 -16.86
CA LYS A 236 -0.15 -19.31 -17.57
C LYS A 236 -1.56 -18.84 -17.96
N ALA A 237 -1.77 -17.53 -17.95
CA ALA A 237 -3.03 -16.95 -18.40
C ALA A 237 -3.04 -16.72 -19.92
N ASP A 238 -4.07 -17.21 -20.61
CA ASP A 238 -4.24 -17.06 -22.07
C ASP A 238 -5.23 -15.93 -22.42
N ILE A 239 -4.98 -14.71 -21.90
CA ILE A 239 -5.93 -13.58 -22.01
C ILE A 239 -5.81 -12.78 -23.31
N TYR A 240 -4.67 -12.88 -24.01
CA TYR A 240 -4.43 -12.15 -25.25
C TYR A 240 -4.89 -12.92 -26.50
N ASN A 241 -5.11 -14.23 -26.38
CA ASN A 241 -5.68 -15.05 -27.43
C ASN A 241 -7.21 -15.02 -27.37
N PRO A 242 -7.93 -14.68 -28.45
CA PRO A 242 -9.39 -14.78 -28.49
C PRO A 242 -9.92 -16.17 -28.11
N LEU A 243 -9.23 -17.24 -28.51
CA LEU A 243 -9.61 -18.61 -28.13
C LEU A 243 -9.34 -18.90 -26.65
N GLY A 244 -8.29 -18.30 -26.07
CA GLY A 244 -8.00 -18.38 -24.64
C GLY A 244 -9.10 -17.73 -23.80
N LYS A 245 -9.51 -16.51 -24.16
CA LYS A 245 -10.66 -15.82 -23.55
C LYS A 245 -11.95 -16.64 -23.65
N ALA A 246 -12.25 -17.17 -24.83
CA ALA A 246 -13.42 -18.03 -25.04
C ALA A 246 -13.40 -19.30 -24.17
N LYS A 247 -12.21 -19.87 -23.89
CA LYS A 247 -12.08 -21.02 -22.98
C LYS A 247 -12.46 -20.66 -21.55
N TYR A 248 -12.08 -19.48 -21.05
CA TYR A 248 -12.48 -19.04 -19.70
C TYR A 248 -13.98 -18.81 -19.59
N LEU A 249 -14.58 -18.14 -20.59
CA LEU A 249 -16.05 -17.97 -20.64
C LEU A 249 -16.77 -19.32 -20.71
N SER A 250 -16.30 -20.23 -21.57
CA SER A 250 -16.86 -21.59 -21.67
C SER A 250 -16.69 -22.41 -20.39
N TYR A 251 -15.58 -22.25 -19.67
CA TYR A 251 -15.36 -22.90 -18.38
C TYR A 251 -16.44 -22.50 -17.38
N TRP A 252 -16.70 -21.19 -17.24
CA TRP A 252 -17.70 -20.69 -16.31
C TRP A 252 -19.14 -21.04 -16.71
N ASP A 253 -19.48 -20.95 -18.00
CA ASP A 253 -20.78 -21.38 -18.53
C ASP A 253 -21.07 -22.86 -18.21
N LYS A 254 -20.09 -23.74 -18.43
CA LYS A 254 -20.21 -25.16 -18.09
C LYS A 254 -20.33 -25.39 -16.58
N LYS A 255 -19.54 -24.67 -15.79
CA LYS A 255 -19.56 -24.79 -14.32
C LYS A 255 -20.90 -24.36 -13.73
N GLN A 256 -21.48 -23.28 -14.26
CA GLN A 256 -22.81 -22.80 -13.87
C GLN A 256 -23.90 -23.82 -14.24
N LYS A 257 -23.94 -24.29 -15.49
CA LYS A 257 -24.90 -25.29 -15.94
C LYS A 257 -24.85 -26.57 -15.11
N LYS A 258 -23.64 -27.04 -14.77
CA LYS A 258 -23.47 -28.22 -13.92
C LYS A 258 -24.07 -28.00 -12.53
N MET A 259 -23.84 -26.84 -11.91
CA MET A 259 -24.39 -26.52 -10.60
C MET A 259 -25.93 -26.41 -10.64
N GLU A 260 -26.48 -25.83 -11.71
CA GLU A 260 -27.92 -25.76 -11.96
C GLU A 260 -28.56 -27.15 -12.08
N GLU A 261 -27.90 -28.06 -12.80
CA GLU A 261 -28.32 -29.46 -12.95
C GLU A 261 -28.32 -30.18 -11.59
N GLU A 262 -27.21 -30.10 -10.83
CA GLU A 262 -27.10 -30.71 -9.49
C GLU A 262 -28.18 -30.18 -8.52
N ILE A 263 -28.46 -28.87 -8.52
CA ILE A 263 -29.52 -28.28 -7.68
C ILE A 263 -30.90 -28.79 -8.10
N LYS A 264 -31.15 -28.92 -9.40
CA LYS A 264 -32.43 -29.42 -9.92
C LYS A 264 -32.66 -30.87 -9.53
N GLU A 265 -31.62 -31.70 -9.52
CA GLU A 265 -31.69 -33.11 -9.12
C GLU A 265 -32.04 -33.31 -7.64
N LEU A 266 -31.64 -32.38 -6.76
CA LEU A 266 -32.00 -32.42 -5.34
C LEU A 266 -33.52 -32.35 -5.10
N ASN A 267 -34.30 -31.86 -6.07
CA ASN A 267 -35.76 -31.70 -5.99
C ASN A 267 -36.22 -30.90 -4.74
N ILE A 268 -35.38 -29.98 -4.28
CA ILE A 268 -35.63 -29.03 -3.18
C ILE A 268 -35.73 -27.64 -3.78
N ARG A 269 -36.60 -26.77 -3.24
CA ARG A 269 -36.65 -25.37 -3.71
C ARG A 269 -35.32 -24.69 -3.41
N THR A 270 -34.69 -24.07 -4.41
CA THR A 270 -33.39 -23.37 -4.27
C THR A 270 -33.39 -22.33 -3.15
N SER A 271 -34.53 -21.69 -2.88
CA SER A 271 -34.69 -20.73 -1.77
C SER A 271 -34.56 -21.35 -0.37
N MET A 272 -34.66 -22.68 -0.25
CA MET A 272 -34.41 -23.43 0.99
C MET A 272 -32.95 -23.87 1.14
N LEU A 273 -32.15 -23.74 0.07
CA LEU A 273 -30.74 -24.11 0.04
C LEU A 273 -29.88 -22.85 0.21
N GLY A 274 -29.94 -22.22 1.40
CA GLY A 274 -29.37 -20.89 1.65
C GLY A 274 -27.95 -20.68 1.12
N ASP A 275 -27.02 -21.56 1.50
CA ASP A 275 -25.61 -21.44 1.10
C ASP A 275 -25.38 -21.71 -0.39
N LEU A 276 -25.99 -22.77 -0.93
CA LEU A 276 -25.93 -23.09 -2.37
C LEU A 276 -26.54 -21.97 -3.23
N SER A 277 -27.63 -21.36 -2.78
CA SER A 277 -28.25 -20.22 -3.46
C SER A 277 -27.31 -19.01 -3.46
N ASN A 278 -26.54 -18.79 -2.40
CA ASN A 278 -25.56 -17.71 -2.35
C ASN A 278 -24.37 -17.99 -3.26
N GLU A 279 -23.82 -19.22 -3.27
CA GLU A 279 -22.76 -19.59 -4.20
C GLU A 279 -23.20 -19.50 -5.67
N MET A 280 -24.42 -19.92 -5.97
CA MET A 280 -24.98 -19.81 -7.30
C MET A 280 -25.10 -18.35 -7.75
N LYS A 281 -25.57 -17.45 -6.88
CA LYS A 281 -25.59 -15.99 -7.16
C LYS A 281 -24.20 -15.42 -7.43
N LYS A 282 -23.17 -15.88 -6.70
CA LYS A 282 -21.79 -15.48 -7.00
C LYS A 282 -21.40 -15.94 -8.40
N MET A 283 -21.65 -17.20 -8.73
CA MET A 283 -21.31 -17.76 -10.03
C MET A 283 -22.04 -17.05 -11.18
N GLU A 284 -23.33 -16.75 -11.02
CA GLU A 284 -24.14 -15.96 -11.95
C GLU A 284 -23.55 -14.55 -12.18
N SER A 285 -22.96 -13.95 -11.14
CA SER A 285 -22.32 -12.63 -11.24
C SER A 285 -20.95 -12.66 -11.92
N VAL A 286 -20.26 -13.80 -11.90
CA VAL A 286 -18.91 -13.96 -12.46
C VAL A 286 -18.92 -13.85 -13.98
N LEU A 287 -19.81 -14.56 -14.68
CA LEU A 287 -19.79 -14.62 -16.15
C LEU A 287 -19.87 -13.24 -16.83
N PRO A 288 -20.86 -12.38 -16.51
CA PRO A 288 -20.94 -11.04 -17.09
C PRO A 288 -19.73 -10.16 -16.73
N SER A 289 -19.22 -10.31 -15.51
CA SER A 289 -18.07 -9.54 -15.02
C SER A 289 -16.77 -9.98 -15.68
N LEU A 290 -16.61 -11.28 -15.92
CA LEU A 290 -15.40 -11.87 -16.48
C LEU A 290 -15.15 -11.40 -17.91
N ASP A 291 -16.18 -11.32 -18.75
CA ASP A 291 -16.02 -10.84 -20.13
C ASP A 291 -15.54 -9.38 -20.16
N ASN A 292 -16.14 -8.54 -19.32
CA ASN A 292 -15.73 -7.15 -19.12
C ASN A 292 -14.29 -7.04 -18.56
N PHE A 293 -13.96 -7.85 -17.56
CA PHE A 293 -12.63 -7.91 -16.96
C PHE A 293 -11.57 -8.32 -17.98
N LEU A 294 -11.78 -9.43 -18.70
CA LEU A 294 -10.89 -9.92 -19.75
C LEU A 294 -10.73 -8.88 -20.87
N SER A 295 -11.81 -8.22 -21.27
CA SER A 295 -11.75 -7.14 -22.26
C SER A 295 -10.91 -5.96 -21.77
N HIS A 296 -11.04 -5.59 -20.50
CA HIS A 296 -10.26 -4.52 -19.90
C HIS A 296 -8.76 -4.84 -19.82
N ILE A 297 -8.38 -6.00 -19.29
CA ILE A 297 -6.97 -6.36 -19.10
C ILE A 297 -6.29 -6.77 -20.41
N SER A 298 -7.00 -7.39 -21.35
CA SER A 298 -6.43 -7.77 -22.66
C SER A 298 -6.24 -6.58 -23.60
N GLY A 299 -6.94 -5.45 -23.36
CA GLY A 299 -6.71 -4.18 -24.05
C GLY A 299 -5.48 -3.42 -23.57
N LYS A 300 -4.80 -3.89 -22.53
CA LYS A 300 -3.63 -3.26 -21.90
C LYS A 300 -2.40 -4.17 -22.02
N ILE A 301 -1.21 -3.55 -22.13
CA ILE A 301 0.06 -4.29 -22.09
C ILE A 301 0.34 -4.69 -20.64
N GLY A 302 0.20 -5.97 -20.33
CA GLY A 302 0.52 -6.53 -19.01
C GLY A 302 1.94 -7.10 -18.98
N LYS A 303 2.67 -6.80 -17.90
CA LYS A 303 3.96 -7.44 -17.61
C LYS A 303 3.74 -8.80 -16.94
N SER A 304 4.62 -9.73 -17.23
CA SER A 304 4.78 -11.00 -16.51
C SER A 304 5.31 -10.80 -15.11
N PHE A 305 5.24 -11.85 -14.28
CA PHE A 305 5.77 -11.77 -12.93
C PHE A 305 7.29 -11.58 -12.96
N GLU A 306 7.98 -12.27 -13.85
CA GLU A 306 9.40 -12.10 -14.16
C GLU A 306 9.75 -10.65 -14.51
N GLU A 307 9.08 -10.08 -15.51
CA GLU A 307 9.33 -8.69 -15.95
C GLU A 307 9.08 -7.68 -14.81
N MET A 308 8.05 -7.90 -13.98
CA MET A 308 7.79 -7.06 -12.81
C MET A 308 8.88 -7.23 -11.75
N ASN A 309 9.29 -8.47 -11.46
CA ASN A 309 10.29 -8.79 -10.44
C ASN A 309 11.68 -8.26 -10.81
N ASP A 310 12.07 -8.35 -12.08
CA ASP A 310 13.37 -7.85 -12.58
C ASP A 310 13.52 -6.32 -12.38
N GLU A 311 12.40 -5.60 -12.30
CA GLU A 311 12.34 -4.16 -12.00
C GLU A 311 11.95 -3.85 -10.54
N ASN A 312 12.01 -4.82 -9.62
CA ASN A 312 11.55 -4.68 -8.23
C ASN A 312 10.11 -4.12 -8.12
N PHE A 313 9.25 -4.52 -9.05
CA PHE A 313 7.86 -4.08 -9.15
C PHE A 313 7.70 -2.55 -9.26
N TYR A 314 8.68 -1.84 -9.85
CA TYR A 314 8.68 -0.37 -9.94
C TYR A 314 7.37 0.22 -10.47
N GLU A 315 6.74 -0.41 -11.46
CA GLU A 315 5.46 0.06 -12.01
C GLU A 315 4.32 0.14 -10.99
N ILE A 316 4.37 -0.71 -9.96
CA ILE A 316 3.42 -0.73 -8.84
C ILE A 316 3.93 0.15 -7.70
N THR A 317 5.22 0.07 -7.38
CA THR A 317 5.79 0.70 -6.18
C THR A 317 6.06 2.19 -6.32
N LYS A 318 6.12 2.73 -7.55
CA LYS A 318 6.26 4.18 -7.82
C LYS A 318 5.14 5.05 -7.24
N TYR A 319 4.05 4.44 -6.77
CA TYR A 319 2.91 5.12 -6.17
C TYR A 319 2.98 5.19 -4.62
N PHE A 320 3.99 4.59 -3.99
CA PHE A 320 4.16 4.56 -2.53
C PHE A 320 5.24 5.55 -2.05
#